data_AF-A0A395JNP3-F1
#
_entry.id   AF-A0A395JNP3-F1
#
_cell.length_a   1.000
_cell.length_b   1.000
_cell.length_c   1.000
_cell.angle_alpha   90.00
_cell.angle_beta   90.00
_cell.angle_gamma   90.00
#
_symmetry.space_group_name_H-M   'P 1'
#
loop_
_entity.id
_entity.type
_entity.pdbx_description
1 polymer ?
#
loop_
_entity_poly.entity_id
_entity_poly.type
_entity_poly.pdbx_seq_one_letter_code
_entity_poly.pdbx_strand_id
1 'polypeptide(L)'
;MILVVGCLMRFLIAFPMLAYAFMHIGVSCLIALVRRQRISLYSEQYLGEGCVWVVHQTVLIENRPLADFDRWLHYLRANYDLVGPRRVRVSESSKYKGGERVRFTVAPGVLCPYAIKQSAGIAYSSESAVVAEFIQNDSLLRRGQLLLVWLVQRCLGSTTRRVSKADTFQLFGVRISNTSMADAVAEVGASIDEGDGSEQPACFAFVNAECVNQYCDDQSYREVLNDFSSVFADGIGVRLAAMASGVRIIENVNGTDMFPLLCDRLSLSGARIYLLGGSTAVVSKVADKLACEYPGAEVVGYLDGYSLHGNDTDVCDRINASNADVVLVALGAPMQEKWMAEHRGNLSVSAMIGVGGLFDFYSGEVARAPEWIRELSLEWVWRLAMQPKAKARRYLLGTPLFLVRVLRDKLIKSTATSRVVHRREVSQ
;
A
#
# COMPACT_ATOMS: atom_id res chain seq x y z
N MET A 1 26.17 13.68 10.00
CA MET A 1 24.80 13.25 9.66
C MET A 1 24.51 13.30 8.16
N ILE A 2 24.75 14.42 7.46
CA ILE A 2 24.67 14.49 5.97
C ILE A 2 25.62 13.48 5.30
N LEU A 3 26.81 13.25 5.88
CA LEU A 3 27.75 12.24 5.41
C LEU A 3 27.26 10.79 5.58
N VAL A 4 26.43 10.49 6.59
CA VAL A 4 26.00 9.10 6.85
C VAL A 4 24.84 8.73 5.92
N VAL A 5 23.91 9.66 5.70
CA VAL A 5 22.81 9.50 4.72
C VAL A 5 23.35 9.59 3.28
N GLY A 6 24.32 10.47 3.03
CA GLY A 6 25.06 10.54 1.76
C GLY A 6 25.90 9.29 1.49
N CYS A 7 26.51 8.68 2.51
CA CYS A 7 27.18 7.38 2.38
C CYS A 7 26.17 6.26 2.15
N LEU A 8 24.99 6.26 2.78
CA LEU A 8 23.95 5.25 2.55
C LEU A 8 23.38 5.33 1.11
N MET A 9 23.15 6.55 0.60
CA MET A 9 22.76 6.77 -0.80
C MET A 9 23.89 6.42 -1.77
N ARG A 10 25.15 6.76 -1.45
CA ARG A 10 26.31 6.33 -2.23
C ARG A 10 26.52 4.82 -2.16
N PHE A 11 26.13 4.15 -1.08
CA PHE A 11 26.15 2.68 -0.95
C PHE A 11 25.08 2.02 -1.83
N LEU A 12 23.90 2.63 -1.92
CA LEU A 12 22.82 2.21 -2.82
C LEU A 12 23.15 2.46 -4.30
N ILE A 13 23.92 3.52 -4.61
CA ILE A 13 24.35 3.87 -5.96
C ILE A 13 25.61 3.09 -6.39
N ALA A 14 26.51 2.74 -5.44
CA ALA A 14 27.75 1.97 -5.70
C ALA A 14 27.57 0.44 -5.61
N PHE A 15 26.38 -0.04 -5.27
CA PHE A 15 26.04 -1.47 -5.22
C PHE A 15 26.22 -2.25 -6.54
N PRO A 16 26.23 -1.66 -7.76
CA PRO A 16 26.49 -2.41 -8.99
C PRO A 16 27.90 -3.03 -9.05
N MET A 17 28.88 -2.53 -8.30
CA MET A 17 30.23 -3.12 -8.28
C MET A 17 30.38 -4.24 -7.24
N LEU A 18 29.62 -4.20 -6.14
CA LEU A 18 29.50 -5.33 -5.21
C LEU A 18 28.64 -6.47 -5.79
N ALA A 19 27.77 -6.16 -6.76
CA ALA A 19 26.98 -7.13 -7.51
C ALA A 19 27.85 -8.13 -8.30
N TYR A 20 29.08 -7.77 -8.68
CA TYR A 20 30.01 -8.69 -9.35
C TYR A 20 30.58 -9.75 -8.39
N ALA A 21 30.85 -9.37 -7.13
CA ALA A 21 31.26 -10.31 -6.09
C ALA A 21 30.07 -11.15 -5.57
N PHE A 22 28.86 -10.58 -5.56
CA PHE A 22 27.61 -11.30 -5.28
C PHE A 22 27.20 -12.29 -6.38
N MET A 23 27.76 -12.19 -7.59
CA MET A 23 27.42 -13.09 -8.69
C MET A 23 27.78 -14.57 -8.38
N HIS A 24 28.77 -14.83 -7.52
CA HIS A 24 29.14 -16.19 -7.11
C HIS A 24 28.36 -16.73 -5.90
N ILE A 25 27.95 -15.87 -4.96
CA ILE A 25 27.11 -16.26 -3.80
C ILE A 25 25.63 -16.33 -4.21
N GLY A 26 25.22 -15.45 -5.13
CA GLY A 26 23.87 -15.36 -5.68
C GLY A 26 23.44 -16.62 -6.42
N VAL A 27 24.35 -17.30 -7.12
CA VAL A 27 24.05 -18.57 -7.80
C VAL A 27 23.74 -19.68 -6.79
N SER A 28 24.50 -19.80 -5.70
CA SER A 28 24.24 -20.79 -4.64
C SER A 28 22.93 -20.51 -3.88
N CYS A 29 22.59 -19.24 -3.64
CA CYS A 29 21.31 -18.84 -3.05
C CYS A 29 20.13 -19.02 -4.01
N LEU A 30 20.29 -18.74 -5.30
CA LEU A 30 19.30 -18.98 -6.35
C LEU A 30 19.02 -20.49 -6.49
N ILE A 31 20.06 -21.32 -6.42
CA ILE A 31 19.97 -22.79 -6.42
C ILE A 31 19.26 -23.32 -5.17
N ALA A 32 19.44 -22.68 -4.00
CA ALA A 32 18.71 -23.02 -2.79
C ALA A 32 17.22 -22.58 -2.84
N LEU A 33 16.91 -21.46 -3.50
CA LEU A 33 15.56 -20.90 -3.69
C LEU A 33 14.67 -21.70 -4.67
N VAL A 34 15.30 -22.49 -5.53
CA VAL A 34 14.61 -23.32 -6.53
C VAL A 34 14.38 -24.76 -6.04
N ARG A 35 14.89 -25.14 -4.86
CA ARG A 35 14.49 -26.38 -4.20
C ARG A 35 12.98 -26.35 -3.92
N ARG A 36 12.25 -27.30 -4.52
CA ARG A 36 10.78 -27.52 -4.43
C ARG A 36 9.88 -26.69 -5.37
N GLN A 37 10.31 -26.34 -6.58
CA GLN A 37 9.41 -25.77 -7.60
C GLN A 37 9.14 -26.73 -8.78
N ARG A 38 7.91 -26.71 -9.31
CA ARG A 38 7.50 -27.37 -10.57
C ARG A 38 7.87 -26.47 -11.75
N ILE A 39 8.62 -26.99 -12.72
CA ILE A 39 9.02 -26.30 -13.95
C ILE A 39 8.40 -26.99 -15.15
N SER A 40 7.73 -26.25 -16.00
CA SER A 40 7.05 -26.79 -17.18
C SER A 40 7.81 -26.46 -18.47
N LEU A 41 7.81 -27.37 -19.45
CA LEU A 41 8.45 -27.22 -20.76
C LEU A 41 7.43 -26.75 -21.81
N TYR A 42 7.89 -25.92 -22.75
CA TYR A 42 7.07 -25.24 -23.76
C TYR A 42 7.63 -25.48 -25.17
N SER A 43 6.73 -25.48 -26.14
CA SER A 43 7.02 -25.18 -27.54
C SER A 43 6.12 -24.02 -27.98
N GLU A 44 6.61 -23.19 -28.88
CA GLU A 44 5.82 -22.12 -29.50
C GLU A 44 4.70 -22.73 -30.34
N GLN A 45 3.45 -22.26 -30.18
CA GLN A 45 2.35 -22.63 -31.07
C GLN A 45 1.60 -21.38 -31.56
N TYR A 46 1.45 -21.31 -32.88
CA TYR A 46 0.67 -20.28 -33.54
C TYR A 46 -0.82 -20.66 -33.50
N LEU A 47 -1.64 -19.87 -32.83
CA LEU A 47 -3.09 -20.06 -32.76
C LEU A 47 -3.79 -18.89 -33.45
N GLY A 48 -3.88 -18.94 -34.79
CA GLY A 48 -4.78 -18.16 -35.67
C GLY A 48 -4.70 -16.61 -35.63
N GLU A 49 -4.76 -16.01 -34.43
CA GLU A 49 -4.79 -14.58 -34.14
C GLU A 49 -3.53 -14.11 -33.37
N GLY A 50 -2.46 -14.93 -33.30
CA GLY A 50 -1.13 -14.56 -32.75
C GLY A 50 -0.35 -15.73 -32.12
N CYS A 51 0.94 -15.50 -31.83
CA CYS A 51 1.79 -16.45 -31.06
C CYS A 51 1.28 -16.60 -29.64
N VAL A 52 1.05 -17.83 -29.19
CA VAL A 52 0.75 -18.13 -27.77
C VAL A 52 1.77 -19.14 -27.28
N TRP A 53 2.43 -18.84 -26.16
CA TRP A 53 3.32 -19.78 -25.48
C TRP A 53 2.48 -20.85 -24.77
N VAL A 54 2.58 -22.11 -25.21
CA VAL A 54 1.73 -23.23 -24.77
C VAL A 54 2.53 -24.28 -23.99
N VAL A 55 2.02 -24.68 -22.81
CA VAL A 55 2.63 -25.68 -21.92
C VAL A 55 2.46 -27.10 -22.49
N HIS A 56 3.55 -27.81 -22.76
CA HIS A 56 3.51 -29.22 -23.18
C HIS A 56 3.76 -30.21 -22.04
N GLN A 57 4.56 -29.87 -21.02
CA GLN A 57 4.92 -30.81 -19.95
C GLN A 57 5.20 -30.08 -18.64
N THR A 58 4.87 -30.66 -17.47
CA THR A 58 5.27 -30.12 -16.16
C THR A 58 6.21 -31.10 -15.46
N VAL A 59 7.46 -30.70 -15.24
CA VAL A 59 8.48 -31.46 -14.52
C VAL A 59 8.57 -30.95 -13.08
N LEU A 60 8.40 -31.85 -12.12
CA LEU A 60 8.54 -31.53 -10.69
C LEU A 60 10.01 -31.68 -10.33
N ILE A 61 10.69 -30.59 -9.97
CA ILE A 61 12.11 -30.65 -9.59
C ILE A 61 12.20 -30.76 -8.07
N GLU A 62 12.09 -32.01 -7.60
CA GLU A 62 12.48 -32.37 -6.24
C GLU A 62 13.97 -32.74 -6.23
N ASN A 63 14.74 -32.02 -5.39
CA ASN A 63 16.10 -32.36 -4.97
C ASN A 63 17.07 -32.86 -6.07
N ARG A 64 17.30 -32.06 -7.11
CA ARG A 64 18.37 -32.32 -8.09
C ARG A 64 19.68 -31.63 -7.67
N PRO A 65 20.84 -32.30 -7.70
CA PRO A 65 22.13 -31.72 -7.32
C PRO A 65 22.61 -30.65 -8.31
N LEU A 66 23.55 -29.78 -7.86
CA LEU A 66 24.17 -28.70 -8.65
C LEU A 66 24.77 -29.14 -10.00
N ALA A 67 25.02 -30.45 -10.17
CA ALA A 67 25.58 -31.04 -11.38
C ALA A 67 24.68 -30.93 -12.62
N ASP A 68 23.38 -30.62 -12.47
CA ASP A 68 22.44 -30.41 -13.59
C ASP A 68 22.36 -28.94 -14.06
N PHE A 69 23.30 -28.07 -13.66
CA PHE A 69 23.31 -26.62 -13.97
C PHE A 69 23.18 -26.30 -15.47
N ASP A 70 23.75 -27.11 -16.35
CA ASP A 70 23.67 -26.90 -17.79
C ASP A 70 22.24 -27.11 -18.34
N ARG A 71 21.47 -28.03 -17.75
CA ARG A 71 20.04 -28.20 -18.06
C ARG A 71 19.20 -27.05 -17.51
N TRP A 72 19.54 -26.53 -16.33
CA TRP A 72 18.93 -25.30 -15.79
C TRP A 72 19.14 -24.09 -16.70
N LEU A 73 20.37 -23.93 -17.17
CA LEU A 73 20.74 -22.91 -18.14
C LEU A 73 19.98 -23.10 -19.46
N HIS A 74 19.80 -24.35 -19.90
CA HIS A 74 19.01 -24.69 -21.09
C HIS A 74 17.52 -24.36 -20.93
N TYR A 75 16.92 -24.58 -19.75
CA TYR A 75 15.53 -24.21 -19.46
C TYR A 75 15.29 -22.70 -19.42
N LEU A 76 16.27 -21.93 -18.93
CA LEU A 76 16.22 -20.47 -18.91
C LEU A 76 16.56 -19.86 -20.29
N ARG A 77 17.40 -20.51 -21.10
CA ARG A 77 17.91 -19.96 -22.36
C ARG A 77 16.92 -19.94 -23.52
N ALA A 78 15.80 -20.68 -23.45
CA ALA A 78 14.91 -20.78 -24.61
C ALA A 78 13.61 -19.96 -24.51
N ASN A 79 12.94 -19.92 -23.34
CA ASN A 79 11.53 -19.48 -23.29
C ASN A 79 11.15 -18.65 -22.04
N TYR A 80 12.11 -18.16 -21.25
CA TYR A 80 11.84 -17.53 -19.97
C TYR A 80 12.66 -16.27 -19.72
N ASP A 81 12.00 -15.29 -19.12
CA ASP A 81 12.65 -14.14 -18.53
C ASP A 81 12.75 -14.27 -17.01
N LEU A 82 13.72 -13.55 -16.41
CA LEU A 82 13.83 -13.51 -14.95
C LEU A 82 12.60 -12.82 -14.32
N VAL A 83 12.14 -11.73 -14.94
CA VAL A 83 10.97 -10.95 -14.53
C VAL A 83 10.05 -10.80 -15.73
N GLY A 84 8.78 -11.13 -15.55
CA GLY A 84 7.79 -11.15 -16.62
C GLY A 84 6.43 -11.67 -16.15
N PRO A 85 5.41 -11.68 -17.02
CA PRO A 85 4.05 -12.06 -16.65
C PRO A 85 3.99 -13.49 -16.07
N ARG A 86 3.03 -13.72 -15.17
CA ARG A 86 2.74 -15.07 -14.67
C ARG A 86 2.36 -15.99 -15.84
N ARG A 87 2.80 -17.24 -15.74
CA ARG A 87 2.34 -18.33 -16.61
C ARG A 87 0.81 -18.41 -16.68
N VAL A 88 0.30 -18.54 -17.89
CA VAL A 88 -1.13 -18.77 -18.18
C VAL A 88 -1.27 -20.17 -18.76
N ARG A 89 -2.25 -20.94 -18.28
CA ARG A 89 -2.55 -22.26 -18.87
C ARG A 89 -3.27 -22.08 -20.21
N VAL A 90 -3.12 -23.01 -21.15
CA VAL A 90 -3.85 -22.95 -22.44
C VAL A 90 -5.36 -22.80 -22.23
N SER A 91 -5.93 -23.55 -21.29
CA SER A 91 -7.35 -23.46 -20.91
C SER A 91 -7.76 -22.10 -20.30
N GLU A 92 -6.79 -21.32 -19.80
CA GLU A 92 -6.98 -19.99 -19.23
C GLU A 92 -6.71 -18.90 -20.28
N SER A 93 -5.94 -19.20 -21.34
CA SER A 93 -5.55 -18.23 -22.38
C SER A 93 -6.75 -17.63 -23.10
N SER A 94 -7.82 -18.42 -23.31
CA SER A 94 -9.08 -17.99 -23.93
C SER A 94 -9.86 -16.96 -23.10
N LYS A 95 -9.51 -16.78 -21.81
CA LYS A 95 -10.15 -15.79 -20.94
C LYS A 95 -9.65 -14.37 -21.21
N TYR A 96 -8.42 -14.23 -21.73
CA TYR A 96 -7.82 -12.92 -21.98
C TYR A 96 -8.28 -12.37 -23.33
N LYS A 97 -8.88 -11.17 -23.31
CA LYS A 97 -9.45 -10.53 -24.50
C LYS A 97 -8.83 -9.16 -24.75
N GLY A 98 -8.81 -8.74 -26.01
CA GLY A 98 -8.34 -7.41 -26.42
C GLY A 98 -6.93 -7.10 -25.91
N GLY A 99 -6.78 -5.95 -25.26
CA GLY A 99 -5.50 -5.44 -24.75
C GLY A 99 -4.81 -6.35 -23.72
N GLU A 100 -5.54 -7.24 -23.04
CA GLU A 100 -4.94 -8.16 -22.06
C GLU A 100 -4.01 -9.20 -22.70
N ARG A 101 -4.18 -9.45 -24.00
CA ARG A 101 -3.32 -10.37 -24.76
C ARG A 101 -1.91 -9.82 -24.98
N VAL A 102 -1.66 -8.54 -24.69
CA VAL A 102 -0.31 -7.96 -24.69
C VAL A 102 0.64 -8.75 -23.79
N ARG A 103 0.12 -9.42 -22.76
CA ARG A 103 0.92 -10.28 -21.88
C ARG A 103 1.70 -11.40 -22.59
N PHE A 104 1.26 -11.81 -23.79
CA PHE A 104 1.89 -12.88 -24.56
C PHE A 104 2.99 -12.35 -25.51
N THR A 105 3.18 -11.02 -25.60
CA THR A 105 4.23 -10.42 -26.43
C THR A 105 5.61 -10.46 -25.78
N VAL A 106 5.69 -10.78 -24.49
CA VAL A 106 6.94 -10.94 -23.74
C VAL A 106 7.03 -12.36 -23.17
N ALA A 107 8.25 -12.83 -22.94
CA ALA A 107 8.45 -14.14 -22.32
C ALA A 107 7.88 -14.14 -20.88
N PRO A 108 7.27 -15.26 -20.44
CA PRO A 108 6.83 -15.38 -19.07
C PRO A 108 8.02 -15.28 -18.09
N GLY A 109 7.75 -14.69 -16.94
CA GLY A 109 8.76 -14.48 -15.90
C GLY A 109 8.84 -15.63 -14.90
N VAL A 110 10.04 -15.91 -14.40
CA VAL A 110 10.20 -16.65 -13.13
C VAL A 110 9.60 -15.84 -11.98
N LEU A 111 9.81 -14.52 -11.99
CA LEU A 111 9.23 -13.56 -11.06
C LEU A 111 8.10 -12.77 -11.74
N CYS A 112 6.92 -12.77 -11.13
CA CYS A 112 5.77 -12.03 -11.65
C CYS A 112 5.66 -10.64 -11.00
N PRO A 113 5.63 -9.53 -11.77
CA PRO A 113 5.44 -8.18 -11.24
C PRO A 113 4.21 -8.05 -10.35
N TYR A 114 3.08 -8.64 -10.76
CA TYR A 114 1.85 -8.65 -9.95
C TYR A 114 2.03 -9.35 -8.61
N ALA A 115 2.73 -10.49 -8.58
CA ALA A 115 3.00 -11.21 -7.34
C ALA A 115 3.91 -10.40 -6.39
N ILE A 116 4.85 -9.62 -6.93
CA ILE A 116 5.73 -8.73 -6.16
C ILE A 116 4.95 -7.55 -5.57
N LYS A 117 4.05 -6.92 -6.34
CA LYS A 117 3.14 -5.87 -5.83
C LYS A 117 2.20 -6.44 -4.78
N GLN A 118 1.69 -7.66 -4.96
CA GLN A 118 0.78 -8.31 -4.03
C GLN A 118 1.47 -8.63 -2.69
N SER A 119 2.71 -9.10 -2.70
CA SER A 119 3.48 -9.30 -1.46
C SER A 119 3.84 -7.97 -0.78
N ALA A 120 3.99 -6.88 -1.53
CA ALA A 120 4.11 -5.53 -0.98
C ALA A 120 2.78 -4.98 -0.40
N GLY A 121 1.64 -5.55 -0.79
CA GLY A 121 0.30 -5.11 -0.37
C GLY A 121 -0.21 -3.90 -1.15
N ILE A 122 0.32 -3.66 -2.37
CA ILE A 122 0.01 -2.51 -3.22
C ILE A 122 -0.51 -2.91 -4.61
N ALA A 123 -0.96 -4.15 -4.77
CA ALA A 123 -1.53 -4.64 -6.02
C ALA A 123 -3.02 -4.27 -6.13
N TYR A 124 -3.32 -2.97 -6.25
CA TYR A 124 -4.70 -2.45 -6.26
C TYR A 124 -5.45 -2.71 -7.57
N SER A 125 -4.73 -2.90 -8.67
CA SER A 125 -5.30 -3.14 -10.00
C SER A 125 -5.25 -4.62 -10.38
N SER A 126 -5.99 -5.02 -11.42
CA SER A 126 -5.98 -6.40 -11.92
C SER A 126 -4.59 -6.88 -12.37
N GLU A 127 -4.37 -8.20 -12.36
CA GLU A 127 -3.13 -8.80 -12.87
C GLU A 127 -2.83 -8.33 -14.30
N SER A 128 -3.86 -8.26 -15.15
CA SER A 128 -3.75 -7.81 -16.54
C SER A 128 -3.25 -6.36 -16.64
N ALA A 129 -3.76 -5.47 -15.80
CA ALA A 129 -3.36 -4.06 -15.80
C ALA A 129 -1.90 -3.89 -15.36
N VAL A 130 -1.48 -4.57 -14.28
CA VAL A 130 -0.08 -4.53 -13.81
C VAL A 130 0.88 -5.11 -14.86
N VAL A 131 0.46 -6.16 -15.56
CA VAL A 131 1.25 -6.75 -16.64
C VAL A 131 1.37 -5.80 -17.83
N ALA A 132 0.27 -5.14 -18.23
CA ALA A 132 0.31 -4.17 -19.32
C ALA A 132 1.25 -2.99 -18.99
N GLU A 133 1.15 -2.44 -17.77
CA GLU A 133 2.04 -1.39 -17.27
C GLU A 133 3.51 -1.83 -17.27
N PHE A 134 3.79 -3.06 -16.82
CA PHE A 134 5.14 -3.63 -16.84
C PHE A 134 5.70 -3.70 -18.26
N ILE A 135 4.89 -4.13 -19.23
CA ILE A 135 5.33 -4.27 -20.63
C ILE A 135 5.56 -2.90 -21.26
N GLN A 136 4.71 -1.91 -20.98
CA GLN A 136 4.88 -0.54 -21.48
C GLN A 136 6.16 0.12 -20.97
N ASN A 137 6.55 -0.18 -19.72
CA ASN A 137 7.72 0.40 -19.07
C ASN A 137 8.91 -0.58 -18.97
N ASP A 138 8.93 -1.61 -19.83
CA ASP A 138 9.90 -2.68 -19.73
C ASP A 138 11.31 -2.17 -20.04
N SER A 139 12.22 -2.38 -19.08
CA SER A 139 13.62 -1.99 -19.20
C SER A 139 14.48 -2.85 -18.28
N LEU A 140 15.77 -2.97 -18.61
CA LEU A 140 16.72 -3.68 -17.75
C LEU A 140 16.75 -3.09 -16.33
N LEU A 141 16.61 -1.77 -16.21
CA LEU A 141 16.54 -1.10 -14.92
C LEU A 141 15.28 -1.50 -14.11
N ARG A 142 14.10 -1.48 -14.73
CA ARG A 142 12.84 -1.85 -14.05
C ARG A 142 12.83 -3.32 -13.63
N ARG A 143 13.33 -4.22 -14.49
CA ARG A 143 13.50 -5.64 -14.15
C ARG A 143 14.46 -5.83 -12.98
N GLY A 144 15.57 -5.11 -12.95
CA GLY A 144 16.53 -5.13 -11.83
C GLY A 144 15.93 -4.62 -10.52
N GLN A 145 15.11 -3.56 -10.57
CA GLN A 145 14.38 -3.05 -9.41
C GLN A 145 13.40 -4.09 -8.85
N LEU A 146 12.61 -4.74 -9.70
CA LEU A 146 11.66 -5.79 -9.28
C LEU A 146 12.38 -6.99 -8.66
N LEU A 147 13.54 -7.37 -9.19
CA LEU A 147 14.38 -8.41 -8.58
C LEU A 147 14.87 -8.00 -7.19
N LEU A 148 15.33 -6.76 -7.01
CA LEU A 148 15.76 -6.23 -5.72
C LEU A 148 14.60 -6.24 -4.71
N VAL A 149 13.41 -5.78 -5.12
CA VAL A 149 12.19 -5.82 -4.30
C VAL A 149 11.94 -7.24 -3.82
N TRP A 150 11.92 -8.19 -4.75
CA TRP A 150 11.67 -9.59 -4.43
C TRP A 150 12.72 -10.16 -3.46
N LEU A 151 14.00 -9.85 -3.66
CA LEU A 151 15.10 -10.29 -2.78
C LEU A 151 14.90 -9.75 -1.36
N VAL A 152 14.62 -8.45 -1.22
CA VAL A 152 14.40 -7.81 0.09
C VAL A 152 13.21 -8.43 0.80
N GLN A 153 12.09 -8.64 0.10
CA GLN A 153 10.90 -9.27 0.67
C GLN A 153 11.15 -10.71 1.14
N ARG A 154 12.04 -11.45 0.45
CA ARG A 154 12.44 -12.81 0.87
C ARG A 154 13.33 -12.80 2.11
N CYS A 155 14.28 -11.86 2.18
CA CYS A 155 15.14 -11.68 3.35
C CYS A 155 14.35 -11.25 4.59
N LEU A 156 13.33 -10.41 4.43
CA LEU A 156 12.45 -9.96 5.52
C LEU A 156 11.47 -11.05 6.00
N GLY A 157 11.52 -12.25 5.40
CA GLY A 157 10.85 -13.44 5.87
C GLY A 157 9.38 -13.50 5.45
N SER A 158 9.11 -14.33 4.45
CA SER A 158 7.78 -14.92 4.28
C SER A 158 7.57 -15.95 5.39
N THR A 159 7.37 -15.49 6.63
CA THR A 159 6.77 -16.34 7.66
C THR A 159 5.31 -16.52 7.27
N THR A 160 5.06 -17.56 6.48
CA THR A 160 3.74 -18.16 6.27
C THR A 160 3.29 -18.77 7.60
N ARG A 161 3.09 -17.94 8.61
CA ARG A 161 2.30 -18.31 9.77
C ARG A 161 0.85 -18.37 9.28
N ARG A 162 0.06 -19.29 9.81
CA ARG A 162 -1.36 -19.40 9.49
C ARG A 162 -2.04 -18.19 10.16
N VAL A 163 -2.11 -17.09 9.42
CA VAL A 163 -2.66 -15.82 9.91
C VAL A 163 -4.15 -15.78 9.61
N SER A 164 -4.97 -15.36 10.58
CA SER A 164 -6.42 -15.26 10.38
C SER A 164 -6.74 -14.07 9.47
N LYS A 165 -7.67 -14.26 8.52
CA LYS A 165 -8.33 -13.15 7.81
C LYS A 165 -9.48 -12.72 8.70
N ALA A 166 -9.33 -11.56 9.35
CA ALA A 166 -10.40 -10.92 10.12
C ALA A 166 -10.79 -9.64 9.40
N ASP A 167 -12.08 -9.32 9.35
CA ASP A 167 -12.59 -8.12 8.65
C ASP A 167 -12.22 -6.83 9.40
N THR A 168 -12.04 -6.93 10.72
CA THR A 168 -11.48 -5.87 11.56
C THR A 168 -10.44 -6.45 12.53
N PHE A 169 -9.51 -5.62 12.98
CA PHE A 169 -8.58 -5.97 14.06
C PHE A 169 -8.34 -4.78 14.98
N GLN A 170 -7.88 -5.07 16.19
CA GLN A 170 -7.54 -4.02 17.15
C GLN A 170 -6.04 -3.84 17.28
N LEU A 171 -5.60 -2.58 17.27
CA LEU A 171 -4.21 -2.20 17.51
C LEU A 171 -4.16 -1.14 18.61
N PHE A 172 -3.71 -1.56 19.80
CA PHE A 172 -3.70 -0.76 21.04
C PHE A 172 -5.05 -0.08 21.36
N GLY A 173 -6.14 -0.80 21.13
CA GLY A 173 -7.50 -0.35 21.45
C GLY A 173 -8.17 0.50 20.37
N VAL A 174 -7.54 0.74 19.23
CA VAL A 174 -8.20 1.30 18.03
C VAL A 174 -8.64 0.15 17.12
N ARG A 175 -9.91 0.17 16.69
CA ARG A 175 -10.46 -0.74 15.67
C ARG A 175 -10.00 -0.28 14.29
N ILE A 176 -9.36 -1.18 13.55
CA ILE A 176 -8.86 -0.94 12.20
C ILE A 176 -9.59 -1.88 11.24
N SER A 177 -10.13 -1.32 10.16
CA SER A 177 -10.79 -2.03 9.07
C SER A 177 -9.72 -2.75 8.22
N ASN A 178 -9.86 -4.06 8.06
CA ASN A 178 -8.96 -4.87 7.27
C ASN A 178 -9.63 -5.23 5.94
N THR A 179 -9.51 -4.32 4.99
CA THR A 179 -10.24 -4.36 3.73
C THR A 179 -9.30 -4.26 2.53
N SER A 180 -9.81 -4.46 1.32
CA SER A 180 -9.09 -4.17 0.08
C SER A 180 -9.23 -2.69 -0.29
N MET A 181 -8.35 -2.17 -1.15
CA MET A 181 -8.46 -0.81 -1.66
C MET A 181 -9.76 -0.60 -2.44
N ALA A 182 -10.17 -1.60 -3.25
CA ALA A 182 -11.41 -1.53 -4.01
C ALA A 182 -12.63 -1.46 -3.09
N ASP A 183 -12.68 -2.28 -2.05
CA ASP A 183 -13.78 -2.30 -1.08
C ASP A 183 -13.79 -1.00 -0.25
N ALA A 184 -12.63 -0.45 0.13
CA ALA A 184 -12.54 0.82 0.83
C ALA A 184 -13.06 2.00 -0.01
N VAL A 185 -12.71 2.03 -1.31
CA VAL A 185 -13.24 3.05 -2.24
C VAL A 185 -14.74 2.88 -2.44
N ALA A 186 -15.23 1.65 -2.52
CA ALA A 186 -16.66 1.37 -2.62
C ALA A 186 -17.42 1.79 -1.35
N GLU A 187 -16.88 1.52 -0.16
CA GLU A 187 -17.43 1.95 1.13
C GLU A 187 -17.54 3.47 1.19
N VAL A 188 -16.46 4.20 0.92
CA VAL A 188 -16.47 5.67 0.91
C VAL A 188 -17.43 6.23 -0.14
N GLY A 189 -17.43 5.67 -1.36
CA GLY A 189 -18.31 6.11 -2.44
C GLY A 189 -19.80 5.88 -2.12
N ALA A 190 -20.14 4.74 -1.51
CA ALA A 190 -21.50 4.45 -1.08
C ALA A 190 -21.98 5.41 0.01
N SER A 191 -21.12 5.72 1.00
CA SER A 191 -21.45 6.72 2.03
C SER A 191 -21.71 8.11 1.45
N ILE A 192 -21.08 8.46 0.32
CA ILE A 192 -21.29 9.75 -0.34
C ILE A 192 -22.59 9.76 -1.16
N ASP A 193 -22.83 8.71 -1.94
CA ASP A 193 -23.98 8.65 -2.87
C ASP A 193 -25.32 8.40 -2.16
N GLU A 194 -25.35 7.51 -1.18
CA GLU A 194 -26.58 7.04 -0.52
C GLU A 194 -26.82 7.73 0.82
N GLY A 195 -25.78 8.38 1.38
CA GLY A 195 -25.68 8.62 2.82
C GLY A 195 -25.52 7.31 3.57
N ASP A 196 -24.94 7.32 4.77
CA ASP A 196 -24.83 6.10 5.59
C ASP A 196 -26.13 5.74 6.33
N GLY A 197 -27.22 6.45 6.04
CA GLY A 197 -28.50 6.36 6.75
C GLY A 197 -28.48 7.00 8.15
N SER A 198 -27.37 7.61 8.57
CA SER A 198 -27.24 8.35 9.81
C SER A 198 -27.45 9.85 9.62
N GLU A 199 -27.75 10.55 10.72
CA GLU A 199 -27.87 12.02 10.71
C GLU A 199 -26.51 12.72 10.64
N GLN A 200 -25.40 11.99 10.74
CA GLN A 200 -24.05 12.56 10.78
C GLN A 200 -23.20 12.10 9.59
N PRO A 201 -22.23 12.91 9.15
CA PRO A 201 -21.29 12.52 8.10
C PRO A 201 -20.51 11.26 8.48
N ALA A 202 -20.32 10.36 7.51
CA ALA A 202 -19.42 9.23 7.66
C ALA A 202 -17.96 9.71 7.76
N CYS A 203 -17.22 9.26 8.79
CA CYS A 203 -15.84 9.70 9.03
C CYS A 203 -14.83 8.59 8.71
N PHE A 204 -13.83 8.93 7.91
CA PHE A 204 -12.77 8.01 7.49
C PHE A 204 -11.38 8.53 7.84
N ALA A 205 -10.51 7.65 8.36
CA ALA A 205 -9.14 8.00 8.71
C ALA A 205 -8.13 6.92 8.32
N PHE A 206 -6.86 7.32 8.22
CA PHE A 206 -5.73 6.41 7.94
C PHE A 206 -4.76 6.41 9.11
N VAL A 207 -4.52 5.25 9.70
CA VAL A 207 -3.57 5.12 10.81
C VAL A 207 -2.26 4.51 10.34
N ASN A 208 -1.17 5.20 10.65
CA ASN A 208 0.19 4.70 10.50
C ASN A 208 0.90 4.62 11.86
N ALA A 209 2.16 4.17 11.89
CA ALA A 209 2.94 4.00 13.12
C ALA A 209 3.00 5.25 14.02
N GLU A 210 2.97 6.46 13.43
CA GLU A 210 2.97 7.69 14.23
C GLU A 210 1.61 7.96 14.86
N CYS A 211 0.51 7.71 14.15
CA CYS A 211 -0.84 7.78 14.72
C CYS A 211 -0.94 6.83 15.92
N VAL A 212 -0.40 5.61 15.79
CA VAL A 212 -0.32 4.65 16.91
C VAL A 212 0.45 5.20 18.08
N ASN A 213 1.54 5.91 17.84
CA ASN A 213 2.26 6.52 18.93
C ASN A 213 1.41 7.59 19.64
N GLN A 214 0.74 8.44 18.87
CA GLN A 214 -0.09 9.51 19.40
C GLN A 214 -1.29 8.99 20.19
N TYR A 215 -2.09 8.06 19.66
CA TYR A 215 -3.29 7.57 20.36
C TYR A 215 -2.98 6.61 21.52
N CYS A 216 -1.76 6.06 21.59
CA CYS A 216 -1.31 5.37 22.80
C CYS A 216 -1.08 6.34 23.97
N ASP A 217 -0.75 7.61 23.68
CA ASP A 217 -0.47 8.64 24.68
C ASP A 217 -1.67 9.59 24.90
N ASP A 218 -2.64 9.59 23.98
CA ASP A 218 -3.83 10.43 24.01
C ASP A 218 -5.11 9.60 23.92
N GLN A 219 -5.79 9.48 25.06
CA GLN A 219 -7.04 8.74 25.18
C GLN A 219 -8.18 9.31 24.33
N SER A 220 -8.24 10.64 24.21
CA SER A 220 -9.29 11.32 23.43
C SER A 220 -9.16 11.00 21.94
N TYR A 221 -7.93 10.97 21.42
CA TYR A 221 -7.68 10.62 20.03
C TYR A 221 -8.06 9.17 19.73
N ARG A 222 -7.80 8.25 20.67
CA ARG A 222 -8.22 6.85 20.56
C ARG A 222 -9.74 6.69 20.51
N GLU A 223 -10.47 7.46 21.32
CA GLU A 223 -11.93 7.43 21.35
C GLU A 223 -12.51 7.96 20.04
N VAL A 224 -12.00 9.10 19.56
CA VAL A 224 -12.35 9.67 18.25
C VAL A 224 -12.19 8.66 17.13
N LEU A 225 -11.03 7.99 17.03
CA LEU A 225 -10.79 6.99 15.98
C LEU A 225 -11.74 5.79 16.05
N ASN A 226 -12.14 5.36 17.25
CA ASN A 226 -13.06 4.22 17.39
C ASN A 226 -14.51 4.55 17.05
N ASP A 227 -14.84 5.84 17.00
CA ASP A 227 -16.16 6.37 16.68
C ASP A 227 -16.31 6.70 15.18
N PHE A 228 -15.23 6.56 14.40
CA PHE A 228 -15.25 6.74 12.95
C PHE A 228 -15.83 5.51 12.25
N SER A 229 -16.45 5.74 11.09
CA SER A 229 -17.07 4.71 10.26
C SER A 229 -16.04 3.64 9.85
N SER A 230 -14.88 4.09 9.38
CA SER A 230 -13.74 3.21 9.09
C SER A 230 -12.39 3.87 9.38
N VAL A 231 -11.48 3.07 9.92
CA VAL A 231 -10.07 3.44 10.10
C VAL A 231 -9.21 2.47 9.32
N PHE A 232 -8.52 2.96 8.30
CA PHE A 232 -7.74 2.15 7.38
C PHE A 232 -6.27 2.03 7.81
N ALA A 233 -5.66 0.88 7.54
CA ALA A 233 -4.26 0.63 7.83
C ALA A 233 -3.34 1.28 6.77
N ASP A 234 -2.47 2.18 7.20
CA ASP A 234 -1.48 2.85 6.36
C ASP A 234 -0.03 2.49 6.77
N GLY A 235 0.65 1.87 5.82
CA GLY A 235 2.09 1.67 5.83
C GLY A 235 2.58 0.39 6.51
N ILE A 236 3.88 0.14 6.33
CA ILE A 236 4.53 -1.10 6.77
C ILE A 236 4.51 -1.30 8.29
N GLY A 237 4.52 -0.21 9.07
CA GLY A 237 4.51 -0.29 10.53
C GLY A 237 3.26 -0.99 11.06
N VAL A 238 2.08 -0.56 10.61
CA VAL A 238 0.80 -1.17 11.02
C VAL A 238 0.69 -2.60 10.50
N ARG A 239 1.17 -2.88 9.29
CA ARG A 239 1.27 -4.24 8.75
C ARG A 239 2.12 -5.16 9.62
N LEU A 240 3.29 -4.71 10.06
CA LEU A 240 4.16 -5.49 10.96
C LEU A 240 3.48 -5.72 12.32
N ALA A 241 2.79 -4.72 12.87
CA ALA A 241 2.07 -4.84 14.13
C ALA A 241 0.87 -5.80 14.06
N ALA A 242 0.11 -5.76 12.95
CA ALA A 242 -0.97 -6.71 12.68
C ALA A 242 -0.43 -8.13 12.58
N MET A 243 0.67 -8.34 11.82
CA MET A 243 1.31 -9.66 11.72
C MET A 243 1.84 -10.16 13.06
N ALA A 244 2.41 -9.28 13.89
CA ALA A 244 2.84 -9.61 15.25
C ALA A 244 1.67 -10.05 16.14
N SER A 245 0.47 -9.53 15.85
CA SER A 245 -0.81 -9.88 16.51
C SER A 245 -1.53 -11.07 15.87
N GLY A 246 -0.94 -11.71 14.85
CA GLY A 246 -1.54 -12.86 14.17
C GLY A 246 -2.67 -12.50 13.20
N VAL A 247 -2.71 -11.25 12.73
CA VAL A 247 -3.65 -10.76 11.71
C VAL A 247 -2.90 -10.42 10.41
N ARG A 248 -3.46 -10.82 9.26
CA ARG A 248 -2.90 -10.51 7.96
C ARG A 248 -3.71 -9.37 7.37
N ILE A 249 -3.03 -8.25 7.16
CA ILE A 249 -3.58 -7.14 6.41
C ILE A 249 -3.80 -7.58 4.96
N ILE A 250 -4.99 -7.34 4.42
CA ILE A 250 -5.35 -7.65 3.03
C ILE A 250 -4.51 -6.77 2.09
N GLU A 251 -4.69 -5.45 2.18
CA GLU A 251 -3.96 -4.47 1.38
C GLU A 251 -3.55 -3.24 2.21
N ASN A 252 -2.54 -2.53 1.73
CA ASN A 252 -2.12 -1.26 2.31
C ASN A 252 -3.06 -0.15 1.82
N VAL A 253 -4.19 0.05 2.51
CA VAL A 253 -5.17 1.09 2.16
C VAL A 253 -4.67 2.44 2.67
N ASN A 254 -3.76 3.06 1.91
CA ASN A 254 -3.20 4.37 2.22
C ASN A 254 -3.92 5.48 1.43
N GLY A 255 -4.06 6.67 2.04
CA GLY A 255 -4.81 7.77 1.43
C GLY A 255 -4.22 8.28 0.12
N THR A 256 -2.90 8.24 -0.05
CA THR A 256 -2.24 8.70 -1.29
C THR A 256 -2.54 7.83 -2.51
N ASP A 257 -2.70 6.52 -2.30
CA ASP A 257 -2.98 5.57 -3.37
C ASP A 257 -4.49 5.37 -3.55
N MET A 258 -5.28 5.59 -2.50
CA MET A 258 -6.74 5.63 -2.55
C MET A 258 -7.28 6.83 -3.32
N PHE A 259 -6.64 8.00 -3.18
CA PHE A 259 -7.19 9.27 -3.67
C PHE A 259 -7.53 9.28 -5.18
N PRO A 260 -6.64 8.85 -6.10
CA PRO A 260 -7.00 8.78 -7.53
C PRO A 260 -8.20 7.87 -7.81
N LEU A 261 -8.23 6.68 -7.17
CA LEU A 261 -9.32 5.71 -7.35
C LEU A 261 -10.65 6.24 -6.80
N LEU A 262 -10.60 7.00 -5.71
CA LEU A 262 -11.76 7.67 -5.16
C LEU A 262 -12.23 8.78 -6.11
N CYS A 263 -11.34 9.59 -6.67
CA CYS A 263 -11.71 10.65 -7.62
C CYS A 263 -12.35 10.09 -8.90
N ASP A 264 -11.84 8.97 -9.43
CA ASP A 264 -12.48 8.23 -10.52
C ASP A 264 -13.91 7.82 -10.16
N ARG A 265 -14.10 7.26 -8.96
CA ARG A 265 -15.42 6.81 -8.48
C ARG A 265 -16.39 7.98 -8.27
N LEU A 266 -15.92 9.10 -7.73
CA LEU A 266 -16.70 10.30 -7.48
C LEU A 266 -17.05 11.03 -8.78
N SER A 267 -16.18 10.95 -9.79
CA SER A 267 -16.44 11.51 -11.12
C SER A 267 -17.64 10.86 -11.80
N LEU A 268 -17.94 9.59 -11.47
CA LEU A 268 -19.09 8.88 -12.02
C LEU A 268 -20.42 9.37 -11.44
N SER A 269 -20.44 9.83 -10.18
CA SER A 269 -21.65 10.34 -9.53
C SER A 269 -21.79 11.86 -9.58
N GLY A 270 -20.76 12.59 -10.04
CA GLY A 270 -20.81 14.05 -10.08
C GLY A 270 -20.59 14.68 -8.70
N ALA A 271 -19.93 13.98 -7.78
CA ALA A 271 -19.85 14.40 -6.38
C ALA A 271 -19.04 15.68 -6.20
N ARG A 272 -19.51 16.54 -5.29
CA ARG A 272 -18.92 17.83 -4.95
C ARG A 272 -17.95 17.70 -3.80
N ILE A 273 -16.71 18.07 -4.03
CA ILE A 273 -15.59 17.93 -3.10
C ILE A 273 -15.21 19.30 -2.54
N TYR A 274 -15.12 19.39 -1.21
CA TYR A 274 -14.50 20.51 -0.51
C TYR A 274 -13.11 20.12 0.01
N LEU A 275 -12.13 21.00 -0.14
CA LEU A 275 -10.75 20.77 0.30
C LEU A 275 -10.42 21.64 1.52
N LEU A 276 -10.14 21.03 2.67
CA LEU A 276 -9.77 21.75 3.89
C LEU A 276 -8.36 21.35 4.33
N GLY A 277 -7.43 22.30 4.41
CA GLY A 277 -6.10 22.08 4.96
C GLY A 277 -4.96 22.41 4.00
N GLY A 278 -3.73 22.09 4.40
CA GLY A 278 -2.52 22.56 3.71
C GLY A 278 -2.34 24.08 3.78
N SER A 279 -1.33 24.61 3.08
CA SER A 279 -1.20 26.06 2.87
C SER A 279 -2.06 26.50 1.69
N THR A 280 -2.39 27.80 1.62
CA THR A 280 -3.16 28.36 0.50
C THR A 280 -2.54 28.03 -0.87
N ALA A 281 -1.20 28.05 -0.96
CA ALA A 281 -0.46 27.70 -2.19
C ALA A 281 -0.52 26.21 -2.53
N VAL A 282 -0.71 25.33 -1.54
CA VAL A 282 -0.82 23.89 -1.74
C VAL A 282 -2.25 23.51 -2.11
N VAL A 283 -3.24 23.96 -1.34
CA VAL A 283 -4.64 23.55 -1.55
C VAL A 283 -5.23 24.10 -2.86
N SER A 284 -4.85 25.31 -3.27
CA SER A 284 -5.22 25.85 -4.60
C SER A 284 -4.67 24.98 -5.74
N LYS A 285 -3.39 24.58 -5.68
CA LYS A 285 -2.81 23.66 -6.67
C LYS A 285 -3.50 22.30 -6.69
N VAL A 286 -3.94 21.79 -5.53
CA VAL A 286 -4.72 20.55 -5.46
C VAL A 286 -6.06 20.73 -6.15
N ALA A 287 -6.77 21.83 -5.89
CA ALA A 287 -8.04 22.17 -6.54
C ALA A 287 -7.88 22.23 -8.07
N ASP A 288 -6.89 22.97 -8.57
CA ASP A 288 -6.63 23.12 -10.01
C ASP A 288 -6.34 21.78 -10.69
N LYS A 289 -5.49 20.95 -10.07
CA LYS A 289 -5.18 19.61 -10.60
C LYS A 289 -6.37 18.69 -10.60
N LEU A 290 -7.13 18.67 -9.50
CA LEU A 290 -8.31 17.83 -9.36
C LEU A 290 -9.37 18.19 -10.41
N ALA A 291 -9.63 19.48 -10.61
CA ALA A 291 -10.55 19.97 -11.63
C ALA A 291 -10.09 19.62 -13.07
N CYS A 292 -8.78 19.57 -13.31
CA CYS A 292 -8.22 19.21 -14.62
C CYS A 292 -8.20 17.70 -14.89
N GLU A 293 -7.83 16.89 -13.88
CA GLU A 293 -7.66 15.44 -14.01
C GLU A 293 -8.99 14.70 -13.88
N TYR A 294 -9.93 15.21 -13.07
CA TYR A 294 -11.20 14.56 -12.72
C TYR A 294 -12.37 15.56 -12.84
N PRO A 295 -12.72 16.01 -14.05
CA PRO A 295 -13.74 17.05 -14.25
C PRO A 295 -15.15 16.65 -13.78
N GLY A 296 -15.41 15.35 -13.55
CA GLY A 296 -16.66 14.88 -12.97
C GLY A 296 -16.73 14.98 -11.44
N ALA A 297 -15.58 15.12 -10.76
CA ALA A 297 -15.51 15.31 -9.32
C ALA A 297 -15.36 16.81 -9.03
N GLU A 298 -16.48 17.51 -8.88
CA GLU A 298 -16.52 18.98 -8.85
C GLU A 298 -15.88 19.54 -7.59
N VAL A 299 -14.85 20.38 -7.73
CA VAL A 299 -14.28 21.10 -6.59
C VAL A 299 -15.10 22.35 -6.32
N VAL A 300 -15.95 22.30 -5.29
CA VAL A 300 -16.90 23.39 -4.96
C VAL A 300 -16.34 24.42 -3.98
N GLY A 301 -15.16 24.17 -3.42
CA GLY A 301 -14.49 25.11 -2.55
C GLY A 301 -13.23 24.55 -1.92
N TYR A 302 -12.41 25.46 -1.39
CA TYR A 302 -11.27 25.10 -0.58
C TYR A 302 -10.97 26.14 0.50
N LEU A 303 -10.34 25.70 1.59
CA LEU A 303 -9.82 26.56 2.64
C LEU A 303 -8.50 26.01 3.15
N ASP A 304 -7.51 26.88 3.36
CA ASP A 304 -6.24 26.46 3.94
C ASP A 304 -6.37 26.18 5.45
N GLY A 305 -5.49 25.33 5.97
CA GLY A 305 -5.55 24.89 7.36
C GLY A 305 -4.92 25.86 8.37
N TYR A 306 -4.17 26.86 7.90
CA TYR A 306 -3.46 27.81 8.77
C TYR A 306 -4.32 29.03 9.11
N SER A 307 -5.31 29.33 8.27
CA SER A 307 -6.32 30.37 8.45
C SER A 307 -7.46 29.96 9.39
N LEU A 308 -7.41 28.76 9.97
CA LEU A 308 -8.31 28.32 11.04
C LEU A 308 -8.00 29.11 12.33
N HIS A 309 -8.52 30.33 12.43
CA HIS A 309 -8.29 31.24 13.55
C HIS A 309 -9.25 31.02 14.75
N GLY A 310 -9.64 29.77 15.01
CA GLY A 310 -10.57 29.44 16.11
C GLY A 310 -12.02 29.92 15.89
N ASN A 311 -12.39 30.27 14.65
CA ASN A 311 -13.77 30.50 14.25
C ASN A 311 -14.25 29.35 13.36
N ASP A 312 -14.31 28.15 13.93
CA ASP A 312 -14.70 26.94 13.19
C ASP A 312 -16.16 26.98 12.71
N THR A 313 -17.00 27.81 13.33
CA THR A 313 -18.37 28.10 12.85
C THR A 313 -18.37 28.69 11.43
N ASP A 314 -17.52 29.69 11.15
CA ASP A 314 -17.40 30.27 9.79
C ASP A 314 -16.91 29.23 8.77
N VAL A 315 -16.07 28.28 9.21
CA VAL A 315 -15.58 27.20 8.33
C VAL A 315 -16.71 26.24 7.98
N CYS A 316 -17.50 25.82 8.97
CA CYS A 316 -18.66 24.95 8.74
C CYS A 316 -19.70 25.61 7.84
N ASP A 317 -19.99 26.89 8.07
CA ASP A 317 -20.93 27.67 7.26
C ASP A 317 -20.49 27.75 5.79
N ARG A 318 -19.19 27.98 5.53
CA ARG A 318 -18.64 28.00 4.17
C ARG A 318 -18.73 26.63 3.49
N ILE A 319 -18.42 25.55 4.20
CA ILE A 319 -18.53 24.18 3.68
C ILE A 319 -19.99 23.88 3.32
N ASN A 320 -20.93 24.17 4.23
CA ASN A 320 -22.35 23.95 4.01
C ASN A 320 -22.89 24.80 2.84
N ALA A 321 -22.49 26.07 2.76
CA ALA A 321 -22.89 26.98 1.68
C ALA A 321 -22.36 26.54 0.30
N SER A 322 -21.24 25.82 0.24
CA SER A 322 -20.72 25.23 -1.00
C SER A 322 -21.55 24.03 -1.49
N ASN A 323 -22.43 23.50 -0.64
CA ASN A 323 -23.15 22.25 -0.86
C ASN A 323 -22.21 21.08 -1.18
N ALA A 324 -21.07 20.96 -0.51
CA ALA A 324 -20.19 19.83 -0.72
C ALA A 324 -20.85 18.51 -0.27
N ASP A 325 -20.58 17.43 -1.00
CA ASP A 325 -21.02 16.08 -0.63
C ASP A 325 -19.94 15.39 0.23
N VAL A 326 -18.67 15.76 0.04
CA VAL A 326 -17.52 15.25 0.82
C VAL A 326 -16.52 16.34 1.13
N VAL A 327 -15.94 16.30 2.33
CA VAL A 327 -14.80 17.15 2.72
C VAL A 327 -13.52 16.33 2.94
N LEU A 328 -12.45 16.74 2.27
CA LEU A 328 -11.11 16.17 2.48
C LEU A 328 -10.34 17.06 3.47
N VAL A 329 -9.96 16.49 4.62
CA VAL A 329 -9.36 17.22 5.74
C VAL A 329 -7.87 16.88 5.86
N ALA A 330 -7.02 17.86 5.53
CA ALA A 330 -5.56 17.78 5.47
C ALA A 330 -4.89 18.65 6.56
N LEU A 331 -5.41 18.58 7.80
CA LEU A 331 -4.88 19.32 8.96
C LEU A 331 -3.74 18.57 9.67
N GLY A 332 -3.58 17.28 9.38
CA GLY A 332 -2.59 16.40 10.00
C GLY A 332 -3.09 15.76 11.29
N ALA A 333 -2.68 14.51 11.52
CA ALA A 333 -3.05 13.76 12.72
C ALA A 333 -2.30 14.29 13.97
N PRO A 334 -2.98 14.43 15.13
CA PRO A 334 -4.37 14.04 15.40
C PRO A 334 -5.41 15.16 15.17
N MET A 335 -4.97 16.35 14.75
CA MET A 335 -5.82 17.54 14.68
C MET A 335 -6.97 17.37 13.69
N GLN A 336 -6.72 16.74 12.54
CA GLN A 336 -7.76 16.49 11.55
C GLN A 336 -8.88 15.59 12.09
N GLU A 337 -8.55 14.49 12.78
CA GLU A 337 -9.57 13.58 13.29
C GLU A 337 -10.36 14.21 14.44
N LYS A 338 -9.68 14.97 15.32
CA LYS A 338 -10.37 15.71 16.39
C LYS A 338 -11.30 16.78 15.83
N TRP A 339 -10.85 17.55 14.84
CA TRP A 339 -11.67 18.57 14.18
C TRP A 339 -12.89 17.93 13.50
N MET A 340 -12.71 16.80 12.80
CA MET A 340 -13.81 16.05 12.21
C MET A 340 -14.83 15.61 13.27
N ALA A 341 -14.38 15.00 14.38
CA ALA A 341 -15.29 14.56 15.44
C ALA A 341 -16.07 15.70 16.10
N GLU A 342 -15.41 16.84 16.30
CA GLU A 342 -16.01 18.03 16.91
C GLU A 342 -17.04 18.71 15.99
N HIS A 343 -16.80 18.72 14.67
CA HIS A 343 -17.58 19.50 13.72
C HIS A 343 -18.54 18.70 12.85
N ARG A 344 -18.46 17.36 12.81
CA ARG A 344 -19.33 16.54 11.95
C ARG A 344 -20.83 16.79 12.21
N GLY A 345 -21.22 17.13 13.44
CA GLY A 345 -22.62 17.48 13.76
C GLY A 345 -23.10 18.82 13.19
N ASN A 346 -22.19 19.68 12.74
CA ASN A 346 -22.48 21.00 12.18
C ASN A 346 -22.34 21.04 10.64
N LEU A 347 -21.99 19.91 10.01
CA LEU A 347 -21.75 19.83 8.57
C LEU A 347 -22.86 19.04 7.88
N SER A 348 -23.31 19.55 6.73
CA SER A 348 -24.32 18.91 5.88
C SER A 348 -23.73 17.99 4.81
N VAL A 349 -22.45 17.62 4.95
CA VAL A 349 -21.75 16.73 4.01
C VAL A 349 -22.08 15.27 4.32
N SER A 350 -22.02 14.39 3.32
CA SER A 350 -22.23 12.94 3.53
C SER A 350 -21.00 12.26 4.12
N ALA A 351 -19.80 12.75 3.83
CA ALA A 351 -18.55 12.16 4.32
C ALA A 351 -17.44 13.17 4.64
N MET A 352 -16.61 12.80 5.61
CA MET A 352 -15.37 13.49 5.98
C MET A 352 -14.19 12.52 5.91
N ILE A 353 -13.11 12.90 5.23
CA ILE A 353 -11.94 12.02 5.06
C ILE A 353 -10.67 12.73 5.54
N GLY A 354 -10.04 12.21 6.58
CA GLY A 354 -8.76 12.70 7.07
C GLY A 354 -7.61 12.26 6.17
N VAL A 355 -7.11 13.14 5.31
CA VAL A 355 -6.12 12.79 4.26
C VAL A 355 -4.68 13.18 4.59
N GLY A 356 -4.47 13.94 5.68
CA GLY A 356 -3.14 14.31 6.16
C GLY A 356 -2.25 14.93 5.09
N GLY A 357 -1.07 14.35 4.87
CA GLY A 357 -0.07 14.87 3.94
C GLY A 357 -0.38 14.66 2.45
N LEU A 358 -1.57 14.19 2.08
CA LEU A 358 -1.99 13.96 0.69
C LEU A 358 -1.79 15.21 -0.17
N PHE A 359 -2.21 16.38 0.32
CA PHE A 359 -2.18 17.62 -0.45
C PHE A 359 -0.74 18.03 -0.83
N ASP A 360 0.25 17.80 0.04
CA ASP A 360 1.66 18.05 -0.28
C ASP A 360 2.14 17.22 -1.48
N PHE A 361 1.72 15.95 -1.55
CA PHE A 361 2.13 15.05 -2.63
C PHE A 361 1.38 15.38 -3.92
N TYR A 362 0.06 15.59 -3.83
CA TYR A 362 -0.79 15.79 -5.00
C TYR A 362 -0.54 17.16 -5.66
N SER A 363 -0.33 18.22 -4.86
CA SER A 363 0.10 19.53 -5.37
C SER A 363 1.45 19.49 -6.10
N GLY A 364 2.29 18.47 -5.82
CA GLY A 364 3.65 18.35 -6.33
C GLY A 364 4.70 19.10 -5.52
N GLU A 365 4.31 19.71 -4.39
CA GLU A 365 5.25 20.38 -3.47
C GLU A 365 6.26 19.38 -2.88
N VAL A 366 5.82 18.14 -2.65
CA VAL A 366 6.69 17.04 -2.23
C VAL A 366 6.62 15.90 -3.24
N ALA A 367 7.77 15.51 -3.78
CA ALA A 367 7.85 14.37 -4.68
C ALA A 367 7.37 13.07 -3.99
N ARG A 368 6.46 12.35 -4.64
CA ARG A 368 6.03 11.01 -4.23
C ARG A 368 7.20 10.03 -4.41
N ALA A 369 7.24 8.99 -3.57
CA ALA A 369 8.25 7.94 -3.70
C ALA A 369 8.08 7.20 -5.04
N PRO A 370 9.16 6.98 -5.80
CA PRO A 370 9.14 6.12 -6.97
C PRO A 370 8.54 4.74 -6.66
N GLU A 371 7.90 4.13 -7.65
CA GLU A 371 7.14 2.89 -7.48
C GLU A 371 7.96 1.75 -6.85
N TRP A 372 9.19 1.53 -7.31
CA TRP A 372 10.05 0.48 -6.75
C TRP A 372 10.41 0.71 -5.27
N ILE A 373 10.44 1.96 -4.81
CA ILE A 373 10.63 2.30 -3.39
C ILE A 373 9.36 2.02 -2.58
N ARG A 374 8.18 2.26 -3.18
CA ARG A 374 6.87 1.90 -2.61
C ARG A 374 6.71 0.38 -2.50
N GLU A 375 7.13 -0.36 -3.53
CA GLU A 375 7.16 -1.83 -3.56
C GLU A 375 8.10 -2.43 -2.49
N LEU A 376 9.17 -1.71 -2.13
CA LEU A 376 10.04 -2.03 -0.99
C LEU A 376 9.46 -1.62 0.37
N SER A 377 8.30 -0.94 0.38
CA SER A 377 7.70 -0.33 1.57
C SER A 377 8.63 0.69 2.28
N LEU A 378 9.48 1.37 1.52
CA LEU A 378 10.46 2.36 1.99
C LEU A 378 10.01 3.82 1.77
N GLU A 379 8.71 4.06 1.58
CA GLU A 379 8.14 5.40 1.40
C GLU A 379 8.50 6.36 2.54
N TRP A 380 8.58 5.83 3.76
CA TRP A 380 8.96 6.60 4.94
C TRP A 380 10.42 7.09 4.87
N VAL A 381 11.33 6.30 4.27
CA VAL A 381 12.72 6.69 4.03
C VAL A 381 12.77 7.81 3.00
N TRP A 382 11.99 7.67 1.92
CA TRP A 382 11.87 8.71 0.91
C TRP A 382 11.35 10.02 1.51
N ARG A 383 10.28 9.96 2.32
CA ARG A 383 9.73 11.16 2.97
C ARG A 383 10.72 11.79 3.96
N LEU A 384 11.49 10.99 4.70
CA LEU A 384 12.57 11.50 5.55
C LEU A 384 13.68 12.17 4.73
N ALA A 385 14.04 11.61 3.57
CA ALA A 385 15.05 12.20 2.69
C ALA A 385 14.59 13.54 2.09
N MET A 386 13.31 13.65 1.73
CA MET A 386 12.73 14.89 1.19
C MET A 386 12.51 15.96 2.27
N GLN A 387 12.21 15.55 3.51
CA GLN A 387 11.89 16.46 4.61
C GLN A 387 12.66 16.09 5.91
N PRO A 388 14.00 16.15 5.91
CA PRO A 388 14.80 15.61 7.00
C PRO A 388 14.57 16.32 8.33
N LYS A 389 14.51 17.66 8.32
CA LYS A 389 14.27 18.43 9.55
C LYS A 389 12.87 18.19 10.13
N ALA A 390 11.85 18.23 9.28
CA ALA A 390 10.46 18.10 9.71
C ALA A 390 10.08 16.68 10.15
N LYS A 391 10.72 15.65 9.58
CA LYS A 391 10.35 14.24 9.83
C LYS A 391 11.37 13.43 10.63
N ALA A 392 12.56 13.97 10.93
CA ALA A 392 13.58 13.27 11.71
C ALA A 392 13.06 12.75 13.05
N ARG A 393 12.38 13.60 13.85
CA ARG A 393 11.85 13.18 15.16
C ARG A 393 10.88 12.00 15.04
N ARG A 394 9.93 12.09 14.11
CA ARG A 394 8.94 11.06 13.82
C ARG A 394 9.58 9.72 13.47
N TYR A 395 10.59 9.71 12.59
CA TYR A 395 11.17 8.45 12.12
C TYR A 395 12.30 7.93 13.03
N LEU A 396 13.19 8.80 13.52
CA LEU A 396 14.34 8.37 14.32
C LEU A 396 13.97 8.02 15.76
N LEU A 397 12.94 8.65 16.33
CA LEU A 397 12.48 8.36 17.70
C LEU A 397 11.13 7.62 17.70
N GLY A 398 10.18 8.09 16.88
CA GLY A 398 8.84 7.51 16.84
C GLY A 398 8.81 6.07 16.29
N THR A 399 9.60 5.75 15.27
CA THR A 399 9.61 4.37 14.73
C THR A 399 10.17 3.36 15.72
N PRO A 400 11.33 3.59 16.39
CA PRO A 400 11.78 2.71 17.47
C PRO A 400 10.78 2.59 18.62
N LEU A 401 10.17 3.70 19.06
CA LEU A 401 9.15 3.69 20.10
C LEU A 401 7.96 2.80 19.73
N PHE A 402 7.46 2.93 18.50
CA PHE A 402 6.39 2.11 17.96
C PHE A 402 6.76 0.61 18.01
N LEU A 403 7.95 0.24 17.56
CA LEU A 403 8.42 -1.15 17.60
C LEU A 403 8.48 -1.69 19.03
N VAL A 404 8.97 -0.90 19.98
CA VAL A 404 8.98 -1.27 21.41
C VAL A 404 7.56 -1.49 21.93
N ARG A 405 6.61 -0.61 21.58
CA ARG A 405 5.19 -0.77 21.96
C ARG A 405 4.61 -2.08 21.41
N VAL A 406 4.87 -2.40 20.13
CA VAL A 406 4.41 -3.64 19.48
C VAL A 406 5.00 -4.88 20.15
N LEU A 407 6.31 -4.86 20.43
CA LEU A 407 6.98 -5.97 21.12
C LEU A 407 6.44 -6.17 22.54
N ARG A 408 6.22 -5.08 23.28
CA ARG A 408 5.66 -5.12 24.64
C ARG A 408 4.24 -5.68 24.65
N ASP A 409 3.37 -5.24 23.74
CA ASP A 409 1.99 -5.73 23.63
C ASP A 409 1.95 -7.24 23.34
N LYS A 410 2.82 -7.70 22.44
CA LYS A 410 2.97 -9.13 22.13
C LYS A 410 3.38 -9.96 23.35
N LEU A 411 4.34 -9.47 24.13
CA LEU A 411 4.80 -10.15 25.35
C LEU A 411 3.67 -10.24 26.39
N ILE A 412 2.94 -9.14 26.63
CA ILE A 412 1.82 -9.10 27.58
C ILE A 412 0.72 -10.09 27.18
N LYS A 413 0.31 -10.09 25.90
CA LYS A 413 -0.72 -11.01 25.40
C LYS A 413 -0.30 -12.46 25.49
N SER A 414 0.97 -12.77 25.19
CA SER A 414 1.51 -14.13 25.34
C SER A 414 1.44 -14.63 26.79
N THR A 415 1.79 -13.79 27.76
CA THR A 415 1.74 -14.16 29.19
C THR A 415 0.30 -14.32 29.68
N ALA A 416 -0.63 -13.49 29.20
CA ALA A 416 -2.05 -13.61 29.54
C ALA A 416 -2.67 -14.92 29.01
N THR A 417 -2.36 -15.32 27.78
CA THR A 417 -2.82 -16.59 27.21
C THR A 417 -2.29 -17.79 27.98
N SER A 418 -0.99 -17.78 28.37
CA SER A 418 -0.41 -18.87 29.17
C SER A 418 -1.04 -19.00 30.56
N ARG A 419 -1.43 -17.89 31.21
CA ARG A 419 -2.11 -17.92 32.52
C ARG A 419 -3.54 -18.47 32.44
N VAL A 420 -4.26 -18.20 31.36
CA VAL A 420 -5.63 -18.72 31.15
C VAL A 420 -5.63 -20.22 30.90
N VAL A 421 -4.67 -20.73 30.11
CA VAL A 421 -4.51 -22.17 29.85
C VAL A 421 -4.15 -22.91 31.15
N HIS A 422 -3.18 -22.39 31.91
CA HIS A 422 -2.76 -23.02 33.16
C HIS A 422 -3.88 -23.03 34.22
N ARG A 423 -4.74 -22.01 34.28
CA ARG A 423 -5.87 -21.99 35.22
C ARG A 423 -6.97 -23.00 34.87
N ARG A 424 -7.15 -23.32 33.57
CA ARG A 424 -8.09 -24.37 33.11
C ARG A 424 -7.56 -25.78 33.37
N GLU A 425 -6.25 -26.00 33.26
CA GLU A 425 -5.62 -27.28 33.57
C GLU A 425 -5.58 -27.60 35.07
N VAL A 426 -5.58 -26.59 35.94
CA VAL A 426 -5.62 -26.76 37.40
C VAL A 426 -7.05 -26.90 37.95
N SER A 427 -8.07 -26.69 37.11
CA SER A 427 -9.49 -26.82 37.48
C SER A 427 -10.20 -28.03 36.84
N GLN A 428 -9.43 -28.90 36.17
CA GLN A 428 -9.81 -30.28 35.82
C GLN A 428 -9.00 -31.23 36.69
#